data_AF-A0A1R4H326-F1
#
_entry.id   AF-A0A1R4H326-F1
#
_cell.length_a   1.000
_cell.length_b   1.000
_cell.length_c   1.000
_cell.angle_alpha   90.00
_cell.angle_beta   90.00
_cell.angle_gamma   90.00
#
_symmetry.space_group_name_H-M   'P 1'
#
loop_
_entity.id
_entity.type
_entity.pdbx_description
1 polymer ?
#
loop_
_entity_poly.entity_id
_entity_poly.type
_entity_poly.pdbx_seq_one_letter_code
_entity_poly.pdbx_strand_id
1 'polypeptide(L)'
;MKLTPACYLLFPLLLPLNAQAHKISTTQKDTVQRYVIGDIYQNLQRPKAFTLDTALWPIDPVSGYFKIPVCWENLTDLSPVDRYATRVTLTNSWQKQTLVKFVGWGVCTENAQGIRITAVDNEYSPQAALGTEGDGKIGVTLLNFSMTQGASANLYAACQANNPSLPDDKALALCIKSTVIHEFGHVLGLAHEHHRDDGTFDDLSLCHLDPPAPADAVGPFTLSGNNYFTDYDTDSVMNYCRTGYAGRTNLTSLDMLAARVHYGQIPSYDSRSRILTIPRLNHYDGKAYESTWKFGEDNKFRLVDTLNETHKPSKSPATLSKTGALVLKEMSYISASGHVNQILKATLQETKTPGVFTKTWSRIQPTDFKPRP
;
A
#
# COMPACT_ATOMS: atom_id res chain seq x y z
N MET A 1 -49.01 -22.90 -33.55
CA MET A 1 -50.02 -21.93 -33.06
C MET A 1 -49.44 -21.19 -31.87
N LYS A 2 -49.00 -19.94 -32.07
CA LYS A 2 -48.70 -18.98 -30.99
C LYS A 2 -49.74 -17.88 -31.11
N LEU A 3 -50.50 -17.64 -30.05
CA LEU A 3 -51.39 -16.50 -29.90
C LEU A 3 -50.73 -15.48 -28.98
N THR A 4 -50.66 -14.24 -29.46
CA THR A 4 -50.53 -13.02 -28.66
C THR A 4 -51.83 -12.76 -27.89
N PRO A 5 -51.82 -11.83 -26.90
CA PRO A 5 -52.30 -10.48 -27.21
C PRO A 5 -51.53 -9.34 -26.51
N ALA A 6 -51.90 -8.12 -26.91
CA ALA A 6 -51.23 -6.84 -26.72
C ALA A 6 -51.83 -5.95 -25.61
N CYS A 7 -51.17 -4.80 -25.41
CA CYS A 7 -51.64 -3.51 -24.84
C CYS A 7 -51.87 -3.41 -23.32
N TYR A 8 -51.27 -2.40 -22.64
CA TYR A 8 -51.79 -1.03 -22.57
C TYR A 8 -50.73 -0.04 -22.05
N LEU A 9 -50.76 1.16 -22.65
CA LEU A 9 -50.12 2.42 -22.23
C LEU A 9 -50.73 2.96 -20.93
N LEU A 10 -49.95 3.69 -20.12
CA LEU A 10 -50.41 4.89 -19.40
C LEU A 10 -49.22 5.69 -18.80
N PHE A 11 -49.07 6.93 -19.28
CA PHE A 11 -48.38 8.05 -18.63
C PHE A 11 -49.15 8.45 -17.34
N PRO A 12 -48.50 9.10 -16.34
CA PRO A 12 -48.83 10.52 -16.17
C PRO A 12 -47.70 11.44 -15.66
N LEU A 13 -47.79 12.68 -16.16
CA LEU A 13 -47.64 14.00 -15.52
C LEU A 13 -46.42 14.34 -14.64
N LEU A 14 -45.65 15.29 -15.20
CA LEU A 14 -44.84 16.30 -14.52
C LEU A 14 -45.67 17.21 -13.60
N LEU A 15 -45.12 17.51 -12.41
CA LEU A 15 -45.42 18.71 -11.62
C LEU A 15 -44.11 19.41 -11.22
N PRO A 16 -44.09 20.75 -11.11
CA PRO A 16 -42.87 21.54 -11.03
C PRO A 16 -42.29 21.65 -9.61
N LEU A 17 -40.97 21.52 -9.49
CA LEU A 17 -40.20 21.86 -8.30
C LEU A 17 -40.12 23.39 -8.16
N ASN A 18 -40.73 23.89 -7.09
CA ASN A 18 -40.73 25.29 -6.68
C ASN A 18 -39.45 25.58 -5.89
N ALA A 19 -38.47 26.23 -6.50
CA ALA A 19 -37.23 26.65 -5.83
C ALA A 19 -37.43 28.03 -5.17
N GLN A 20 -37.66 28.05 -3.85
CA GLN A 20 -37.56 29.28 -3.07
C GLN A 20 -36.09 29.57 -2.73
N ALA A 21 -35.56 30.62 -3.37
CA ALA A 21 -34.26 31.19 -3.06
C ALA A 21 -34.33 32.01 -1.76
N HIS A 22 -33.68 31.53 -0.70
CA HIS A 22 -33.43 32.34 0.49
C HIS A 22 -32.25 33.29 0.25
N LYS A 23 -32.55 34.59 0.18
CA LYS A 23 -31.57 35.68 0.27
C LYS A 23 -30.95 35.68 1.68
N ILE A 24 -29.64 35.47 1.77
CA ILE A 24 -28.87 35.78 2.97
C ILE A 24 -28.27 37.18 2.80
N SER A 25 -28.70 38.07 3.68
CA SER A 25 -28.21 39.44 3.84
C SER A 25 -26.82 39.42 4.47
N THR A 26 -25.84 40.07 3.84
CA THR A 26 -24.52 40.34 4.42
C THR A 26 -24.44 41.80 4.85
N THR A 27 -24.36 42.04 6.16
CA THR A 27 -23.96 43.34 6.73
C THR A 27 -23.03 43.13 7.94
N GLN A 28 -21.93 43.91 7.94
CA GLN A 28 -20.96 44.22 9.02
C GLN A 28 -20.09 43.09 9.59
N LYS A 29 -18.79 43.03 9.30
CA LYS A 29 -17.63 43.85 9.75
C LYS A 29 -17.27 43.71 11.25
N ASP A 30 -16.01 43.30 11.43
CA ASP A 30 -15.09 43.48 12.56
C ASP A 30 -15.25 42.60 13.81
N THR A 31 -14.50 41.48 13.85
CA THR A 31 -13.57 41.23 14.96
C THR A 31 -12.46 40.24 14.55
N VAL A 32 -11.22 40.71 14.55
CA VAL A 32 -10.00 39.89 14.46
C VAL A 32 -9.69 39.36 15.86
N GLN A 33 -9.77 38.03 16.07
CA GLN A 33 -8.95 37.20 16.97
C GLN A 33 -9.73 35.96 17.45
N ARG A 34 -9.35 34.81 16.90
CA ARG A 34 -9.14 33.49 17.55
C ARG A 34 -9.18 32.43 16.45
N TYR A 35 -8.01 32.06 15.94
CA TYR A 35 -7.85 30.77 15.28
C TYR A 35 -7.96 29.70 16.38
N VAL A 36 -9.19 29.31 16.70
CA VAL A 36 -9.46 28.09 17.45
C VAL A 36 -9.18 26.94 16.49
N ILE A 37 -8.07 26.23 16.75
CA ILE A 37 -7.81 24.90 16.19
C ILE A 37 -8.85 23.96 16.83
N GLY A 38 -10.08 24.03 16.34
CA GLY A 38 -11.23 23.26 16.86
C GLY A 38 -12.12 22.71 15.75
N ASP A 39 -12.25 23.43 14.63
CA ASP A 39 -13.26 23.11 13.62
C ASP A 39 -12.73 22.41 12.34
N ILE A 40 -11.47 21.97 12.32
CA ILE A 40 -10.94 21.14 11.22
C ILE A 40 -11.18 19.64 11.47
N TYR A 41 -11.62 19.24 12.68
CA TYR A 41 -11.73 17.82 13.05
C TYR A 41 -12.98 17.09 12.57
N GLN A 42 -14.00 17.78 12.05
CA GLN A 42 -15.30 17.17 11.75
C GLN A 42 -15.51 16.81 10.26
N ASN A 43 -14.61 17.22 9.35
CA ASN A 43 -14.75 16.92 7.90
C ASN A 43 -13.50 16.27 7.27
N LEU A 44 -12.54 15.79 8.04
CA LEU A 44 -11.46 14.95 7.52
C LEU A 44 -11.91 13.49 7.48
N GLN A 45 -12.77 13.16 6.51
CA GLN A 45 -12.98 11.79 6.09
C GLN A 45 -11.70 11.22 5.46
N ARG A 46 -10.90 10.69 6.39
CA ARG A 46 -10.06 9.49 6.42
C ARG A 46 -9.11 9.21 5.24
N PRO A 47 -7.79 9.21 5.51
CA PRO A 47 -6.82 8.53 4.69
C PRO A 47 -6.95 7.02 4.83
N LYS A 48 -6.96 6.25 3.74
CA LYS A 48 -7.09 4.80 3.75
C LYS A 48 -6.26 4.08 2.63
N ALA A 49 -5.38 3.12 2.97
CA ALA A 49 -4.62 2.12 2.15
C ALA A 49 -4.92 0.81 2.86
N PHE A 50 -5.29 -0.28 2.19
CA PHE A 50 -5.83 -1.43 2.91
C PHE A 50 -4.76 -2.47 3.24
N THR A 51 -4.17 -2.34 4.42
CA THR A 51 -3.12 -3.28 4.88
C THR A 51 -3.58 -4.08 6.09
N LEU A 52 -3.13 -5.33 6.21
CA LEU A 52 -3.21 -6.10 7.45
C LEU A 52 -1.94 -5.86 8.27
N ASP A 53 -1.95 -4.81 9.09
CA ASP A 53 -0.74 -4.36 9.79
C ASP A 53 -0.32 -5.25 10.98
N THR A 54 -1.18 -6.19 11.37
CA THR A 54 -0.88 -7.24 12.37
C THR A 54 -0.09 -8.42 11.79
N ALA A 55 0.02 -8.50 10.46
CA ALA A 55 0.70 -9.60 9.76
C ALA A 55 1.98 -9.13 9.04
N LEU A 56 2.58 -8.01 9.44
CA LEU A 56 3.79 -7.50 8.77
C LEU A 56 5.02 -8.33 9.10
N TRP A 57 5.90 -8.51 8.12
CA TRP A 57 7.18 -9.20 8.33
C TRP A 57 8.10 -8.39 9.25
N PRO A 58 8.80 -9.03 10.21
CA PRO A 58 9.70 -8.33 11.09
C PRO A 58 10.97 -7.88 10.35
N ILE A 59 11.56 -6.80 10.85
CA ILE A 59 12.88 -6.35 10.40
C ILE A 59 13.99 -7.27 10.96
N ASP A 60 15.00 -7.58 10.14
CA ASP A 60 16.23 -8.19 10.65
C ASP A 60 17.02 -7.14 11.45
N PRO A 61 17.17 -7.31 12.78
CA PRO A 61 17.79 -6.31 13.63
C PRO A 61 19.27 -6.07 13.31
N VAL A 62 19.94 -7.04 12.68
CA VAL A 62 21.36 -6.94 12.34
C VAL A 62 21.55 -6.14 11.06
N SER A 63 20.83 -6.49 10.00
CA SER A 63 21.04 -5.86 8.69
C SER A 63 20.19 -4.61 8.45
N GLY A 64 19.08 -4.45 9.19
CA GLY A 64 18.08 -3.42 8.94
C GLY A 64 17.27 -3.63 7.66
N TYR A 65 17.31 -4.82 7.06
CA TYR A 65 16.45 -5.19 5.94
C TYR A 65 15.30 -6.08 6.42
N PHE A 66 14.20 -6.09 5.68
CA PHE A 66 13.12 -7.04 5.90
C PHE A 66 13.39 -8.27 5.04
N LYS A 67 14.08 -9.25 5.61
CA LYS A 67 14.44 -10.48 4.90
C LYS A 67 13.27 -11.45 4.99
N ILE A 68 12.59 -11.64 3.86
CA ILE A 68 11.47 -12.57 3.73
C ILE A 68 12.00 -13.81 3.03
N PRO A 69 12.11 -14.97 3.71
CA PRO A 69 12.47 -16.20 3.05
C PRO A 69 11.40 -16.60 2.03
N VAL A 70 11.82 -17.07 0.87
CA VAL A 70 10.96 -17.60 -0.18
C VAL A 70 11.58 -18.88 -0.73
N CYS A 71 10.75 -19.85 -1.08
CA CYS A 71 11.17 -21.09 -1.72
C CYS A 71 10.09 -21.61 -2.67
N TRP A 72 10.46 -22.52 -3.56
CA TRP A 72 9.55 -23.20 -4.47
C TRP A 72 9.19 -24.59 -3.92
N GLU A 73 7.91 -24.90 -3.80
CA GLU A 73 7.47 -26.23 -3.31
C GLU A 73 7.95 -27.36 -4.22
N ASN A 74 7.88 -27.12 -5.53
CA ASN A 74 8.35 -28.04 -6.54
C ASN A 74 8.98 -27.25 -7.70
N LEU A 75 10.05 -27.81 -8.26
CA LEU A 75 10.75 -27.25 -9.41
C LEU A 75 10.61 -28.09 -10.68
N THR A 76 10.06 -29.30 -10.58
CA THR A 76 10.09 -30.32 -11.63
C THR A 76 9.50 -29.79 -12.95
N ASP A 77 8.40 -29.05 -12.85
CA ASP A 77 7.67 -28.52 -14.02
C ASP A 77 7.80 -27.01 -14.17
N LEU A 78 8.61 -26.34 -13.33
CA LEU A 78 8.75 -24.89 -13.33
C LEU A 78 10.02 -24.45 -14.07
N SER A 79 9.82 -23.78 -15.20
CA SER A 79 10.91 -23.27 -16.04
C SER A 79 11.90 -22.40 -15.25
N PRO A 80 13.22 -22.56 -15.45
CA PRO A 80 14.22 -21.63 -14.93
C PRO A 80 13.97 -20.17 -15.34
N VAL A 81 13.37 -19.94 -16.51
CA VAL A 81 13.02 -18.60 -17.01
C VAL A 81 11.96 -17.95 -16.13
N ASP A 82 10.90 -18.68 -15.77
CA ASP A 82 9.80 -18.16 -14.94
C ASP A 82 10.24 -17.84 -13.52
N ARG A 83 11.11 -18.68 -12.96
CA ARG A 83 11.74 -18.43 -11.64
C ARG A 83 12.58 -17.17 -11.65
N TYR A 84 13.39 -17.02 -12.69
CA TYR A 84 14.21 -15.82 -12.87
C TYR A 84 13.34 -14.58 -13.07
N ALA A 85 12.31 -14.66 -13.92
CA ALA A 85 11.38 -13.59 -14.19
C ALA A 85 10.63 -13.14 -12.92
N THR A 86 10.19 -14.08 -12.08
CA THR A 86 9.57 -13.79 -10.78
C THR A 86 10.53 -12.97 -9.90
N ARG A 87 11.76 -13.46 -9.69
CA ARG A 87 12.77 -12.78 -8.87
C ARG A 87 13.10 -11.38 -9.37
N VAL A 88 13.29 -11.22 -10.69
CA VAL A 88 13.60 -9.92 -11.30
C VAL A 88 12.42 -8.96 -11.20
N THR A 89 11.19 -9.46 -11.38
CA THR A 89 9.96 -8.68 -11.23
C THR A 89 9.86 -8.06 -9.84
N LEU A 90 10.06 -8.85 -8.78
CA LEU A 90 10.04 -8.35 -7.41
C LEU A 90 11.20 -7.39 -7.11
N THR A 91 12.36 -7.66 -7.70
CA THR A 91 13.53 -6.78 -7.57
C THR A 91 13.26 -5.39 -8.14
N ASN A 92 12.60 -5.33 -9.29
CA ASN A 92 12.32 -4.08 -10.00
C ASN A 92 11.03 -3.39 -9.58
N SER A 93 10.20 -4.05 -8.74
CA SER A 93 8.97 -3.49 -8.18
C SER A 93 9.13 -3.24 -6.67
N TRP A 94 8.62 -4.14 -5.82
CA TRP A 94 8.54 -3.95 -4.37
C TRP A 94 9.91 -3.72 -3.72
N GLN A 95 10.96 -4.45 -4.08
CA GLN A 95 12.29 -4.25 -3.47
C GLN A 95 12.98 -2.96 -3.93
N LYS A 96 12.62 -2.41 -5.11
CA LYS A 96 13.10 -1.07 -5.52
C LYS A 96 12.53 -0.01 -4.57
N GLN A 97 11.28 -0.18 -4.15
CA GLN A 97 10.55 0.80 -3.36
C GLN A 97 10.74 0.65 -1.85
N THR A 98 11.08 -0.54 -1.37
CA THR A 98 11.19 -0.89 0.05
C THR A 98 12.55 -1.47 0.43
N LEU A 99 12.77 -1.70 1.72
CA LEU A 99 13.92 -2.44 2.24
C LEU A 99 13.66 -3.95 2.35
N VAL A 100 12.61 -4.45 1.69
CA VAL A 100 12.36 -5.88 1.58
C VAL A 100 13.44 -6.54 0.74
N LYS A 101 13.83 -7.74 1.16
CA LYS A 101 14.68 -8.68 0.43
C LYS A 101 14.06 -10.07 0.48
N PHE A 102 13.59 -10.54 -0.66
CA PHE A 102 13.18 -11.94 -0.85
C PHE A 102 14.43 -12.80 -1.05
N VAL A 103 14.63 -13.77 -0.17
CA VAL A 103 15.85 -14.60 -0.10
C VAL A 103 15.52 -16.09 -0.09
N GLY A 104 16.46 -16.95 -0.50
CA GLY A 104 16.30 -18.41 -0.32
C GLY A 104 15.68 -19.21 -1.47
N TRP A 105 15.46 -18.59 -2.64
CA TRP A 105 14.84 -19.03 -3.92
C TRP A 105 15.07 -20.48 -4.48
N GLY A 106 15.56 -21.43 -3.69
CA GLY A 106 15.64 -22.86 -4.00
C GLY A 106 14.35 -23.61 -3.69
N VAL A 107 14.47 -24.93 -3.55
CA VAL A 107 13.35 -25.83 -3.19
C VAL A 107 13.02 -25.68 -1.70
N CYS A 108 11.74 -25.71 -1.35
CA CYS A 108 11.31 -25.73 0.04
C CYS A 108 11.76 -27.03 0.72
N THR A 109 12.28 -26.91 1.94
CA THR A 109 12.40 -28.06 2.85
C THR A 109 11.05 -28.32 3.51
N GLU A 110 10.88 -29.50 4.12
CA GLU A 110 9.64 -29.84 4.83
C GLU A 110 9.24 -28.76 5.85
N ASN A 111 10.20 -28.28 6.65
CA ASN A 111 9.98 -27.26 7.68
C ASN A 111 10.32 -25.83 7.24
N ALA A 112 10.36 -25.55 5.93
CA ALA A 112 10.69 -24.22 5.44
C ALA A 112 9.72 -23.18 6.02
N GLN A 113 10.29 -22.12 6.58
CA GLN A 113 9.60 -20.89 6.99
C GLN A 113 9.66 -19.89 5.84
N GLY A 114 8.86 -18.83 5.93
CA GLY A 114 8.66 -17.83 4.90
C GLY A 114 7.60 -18.24 3.88
N ILE A 115 7.69 -17.65 2.69
CA ILE A 115 6.72 -17.86 1.63
C ILE A 115 7.09 -19.10 0.83
N ARG A 116 6.16 -20.05 0.78
CA ARG A 116 6.30 -21.28 0.00
C ARG A 116 5.46 -21.16 -1.27
N ILE A 117 6.14 -20.98 -2.40
CA ILE A 117 5.52 -20.68 -3.68
C ILE A 117 5.19 -21.99 -4.40
N THR A 118 3.92 -22.17 -4.73
CA THR A 118 3.45 -23.29 -5.56
C THR A 118 3.22 -22.77 -6.97
N ALA A 119 3.94 -23.32 -7.94
CA ALA A 119 3.58 -23.14 -9.35
C ALA A 119 2.43 -24.09 -9.68
N VAL A 120 1.31 -23.55 -10.15
CA VAL A 120 0.12 -24.31 -10.52
C VAL A 120 -0.20 -24.11 -12.00
N ASP A 121 -0.64 -25.19 -12.65
CA ASP A 121 -1.23 -25.18 -13.99
C ASP A 121 -2.59 -25.88 -13.93
N ASN A 122 -3.52 -25.26 -13.20
CA ASN A 122 -4.85 -25.78 -12.97
C ASN A 122 -5.88 -24.64 -13.01
N GLU A 123 -7.13 -24.94 -12.65
CA GLU A 123 -8.24 -24.00 -12.70
C GLU A 123 -8.20 -22.87 -11.66
N TYR A 124 -7.27 -22.94 -10.69
CA TYR A 124 -7.19 -21.97 -9.60
C TYR A 124 -6.64 -20.62 -10.05
N SER A 125 -7.20 -19.58 -9.45
CA SER A 125 -6.64 -18.23 -9.53
C SER A 125 -5.29 -18.18 -8.80
N PRO A 126 -4.36 -17.34 -9.25
CA PRO A 126 -3.25 -16.91 -8.42
C PRO A 126 -3.80 -16.34 -7.10
N GLN A 127 -3.10 -16.62 -6.01
CA GLN A 127 -3.49 -16.16 -4.68
C GLN A 127 -2.28 -16.12 -3.75
N ALA A 128 -2.31 -15.24 -2.76
CA ALA A 128 -1.32 -15.19 -1.70
C ALA A 128 -1.96 -14.77 -0.36
N ALA A 129 -1.55 -15.42 0.73
CA ALA A 129 -1.89 -14.98 2.07
C ALA A 129 -1.28 -13.63 2.43
N LEU A 130 -1.92 -12.90 3.34
CA LEU A 130 -1.44 -11.59 3.78
C LEU A 130 -0.26 -11.71 4.74
N GLY A 131 0.89 -11.21 4.31
CA GLY A 131 2.04 -11.04 5.21
C GLY A 131 2.51 -12.36 5.83
N THR A 132 2.71 -12.33 7.15
CA THR A 132 3.13 -13.49 7.96
C THR A 132 2.03 -14.53 8.14
N GLU A 133 0.79 -14.29 7.71
CA GLU A 133 -0.22 -15.35 7.69
C GLU A 133 0.17 -16.49 6.74
N GLY A 134 1.02 -16.23 5.75
CA GLY A 134 1.56 -17.24 4.84
C GLY A 134 2.82 -17.96 5.35
N ASP A 135 3.35 -17.60 6.52
CA ASP A 135 4.64 -18.10 7.00
C ASP A 135 4.64 -19.63 7.17
N GLY A 136 5.48 -20.30 6.38
CA GLY A 136 5.66 -21.75 6.38
C GLY A 136 4.49 -22.57 5.86
N LYS A 137 3.43 -21.93 5.34
CA LYS A 137 2.23 -22.62 4.86
C LYS A 137 2.36 -23.03 3.39
N ILE A 138 1.94 -24.26 3.11
CA ILE A 138 1.88 -24.85 1.78
C ILE A 138 0.56 -24.43 1.11
N GLY A 139 0.59 -24.12 -0.18
CA GLY A 139 -0.63 -23.89 -0.98
C GLY A 139 -1.33 -22.54 -0.78
N VAL A 140 -0.75 -21.64 0.04
CA VAL A 140 -1.30 -20.30 0.29
C VAL A 140 -0.58 -19.21 -0.52
N THR A 141 0.36 -19.57 -1.39
CA THR A 141 0.95 -18.67 -2.39
C THR A 141 1.07 -19.43 -3.71
N LEU A 142 0.09 -19.21 -4.59
CA LEU A 142 -0.05 -19.89 -5.87
C LEU A 142 0.25 -18.92 -7.01
N LEU A 143 1.11 -19.34 -7.93
CA LEU A 143 1.38 -18.63 -9.17
C LEU A 143 1.07 -19.53 -10.35
N ASN A 144 0.39 -19.00 -11.36
CA ASN A 144 0.10 -19.71 -12.60
C ASN A 144 0.90 -19.09 -13.76
N PHE A 145 1.78 -19.89 -14.36
CA PHE A 145 2.70 -19.46 -15.42
C PHE A 145 2.22 -19.86 -16.84
N SER A 146 1.29 -20.80 -16.96
CA SER A 146 0.70 -21.17 -18.25
C SER A 146 -0.45 -20.24 -18.62
N MET A 147 -1.23 -19.82 -17.61
CA MET A 147 -2.47 -19.06 -17.73
C MET A 147 -3.47 -19.65 -18.74
N THR A 148 -3.49 -20.98 -18.90
CA THR A 148 -4.29 -21.66 -19.93
C THR A 148 -5.64 -22.17 -19.43
N GLN A 149 -5.87 -22.18 -18.11
CA GLN A 149 -7.03 -22.83 -17.50
C GLN A 149 -7.75 -21.93 -16.48
N GLY A 150 -9.04 -22.22 -16.26
CA GLY A 150 -9.89 -21.61 -15.23
C GLY A 150 -9.85 -20.08 -15.18
N ALA A 151 -9.77 -19.53 -13.97
CA ALA A 151 -9.72 -18.08 -13.76
C ALA A 151 -8.47 -17.42 -14.36
N SER A 152 -7.35 -18.17 -14.42
CA SER A 152 -6.11 -17.68 -15.02
C SER A 152 -6.24 -17.48 -16.54
N ALA A 153 -7.04 -18.29 -17.23
CA ALA A 153 -7.36 -18.09 -18.65
C ALA A 153 -8.15 -16.80 -18.90
N ASN A 154 -9.12 -16.48 -18.02
CA ASN A 154 -9.86 -15.23 -18.10
C ASN A 154 -8.96 -14.02 -17.86
N LEU A 155 -8.03 -14.13 -16.89
CA LEU A 155 -7.03 -13.09 -16.64
C LEU A 155 -6.12 -12.87 -17.86
N TYR A 156 -5.68 -13.95 -18.50
CA TYR A 156 -4.86 -13.88 -19.70
C TYR A 156 -5.61 -13.26 -20.89
N ALA A 157 -6.86 -13.67 -21.14
CA ALA A 157 -7.69 -13.10 -22.19
C ALA A 157 -7.92 -11.59 -21.97
N ALA A 158 -8.21 -11.17 -20.73
CA ALA A 158 -8.33 -9.75 -20.39
C ALA A 158 -7.01 -9.00 -20.59
N CYS A 159 -5.89 -9.60 -20.21
CA CYS A 159 -4.56 -9.02 -20.38
C CYS A 159 -4.20 -8.83 -21.87
N GLN A 160 -4.48 -9.82 -22.72
CA GLN A 160 -4.32 -9.72 -24.18
C GLN A 160 -5.23 -8.63 -24.76
N ALA A 161 -6.50 -8.57 -24.35
CA ALA A 161 -7.44 -7.54 -24.79
C ALA A 161 -6.99 -6.12 -24.41
N ASN A 162 -6.35 -5.96 -23.26
CA ASN A 162 -5.76 -4.68 -22.82
C ASN A 162 -4.45 -4.33 -23.56
N ASN A 163 -3.81 -5.29 -24.22
CA ASN A 163 -2.52 -5.14 -24.87
C ASN A 163 -2.51 -5.76 -26.28
N PRO A 164 -3.44 -5.38 -27.18
CA PRO A 164 -3.68 -6.07 -28.45
C PRO A 164 -2.51 -5.98 -29.44
N SER A 165 -1.55 -5.07 -29.19
CA SER A 165 -0.36 -4.91 -30.02
C SER A 165 0.81 -5.80 -29.60
N LEU A 166 0.70 -6.54 -28.49
CA LEU A 166 1.75 -7.46 -28.04
C LEU A 166 1.58 -8.84 -28.69
N PRO A 167 2.67 -9.43 -29.21
CA PRO A 167 2.72 -10.87 -29.50
C PRO A 167 2.39 -11.72 -28.27
N ASP A 168 1.88 -12.94 -28.48
CA ASP A 168 1.37 -13.81 -27.41
C ASP A 168 2.39 -14.11 -26.31
N ASP A 169 3.66 -14.34 -26.68
CA ASP A 169 4.75 -14.59 -25.73
C ASP A 169 5.03 -13.38 -24.82
N LYS A 170 4.99 -12.17 -25.41
CA LYS A 170 5.16 -10.91 -24.66
C LYS A 170 3.94 -10.58 -23.82
N ALA A 171 2.74 -10.88 -24.31
CA ALA A 171 1.51 -10.74 -23.55
C ALA A 171 1.58 -11.66 -22.32
N LEU A 172 1.88 -12.94 -22.49
CA LEU A 172 1.97 -13.90 -21.38
C LEU A 172 2.98 -13.45 -20.32
N ALA A 173 4.19 -13.06 -20.74
CA ALA A 173 5.21 -12.56 -19.82
C ALA A 173 4.74 -11.30 -19.06
N LEU A 174 3.99 -10.40 -19.71
CA LEU A 174 3.41 -9.22 -19.07
C LEU A 174 2.34 -9.57 -18.04
N CYS A 175 1.46 -10.52 -18.36
CA CYS A 175 0.40 -10.97 -17.46
C CYS A 175 0.99 -11.66 -16.23
N ILE A 176 1.93 -12.60 -16.42
CA ILE A 176 2.67 -13.25 -15.32
C ILE A 176 3.33 -12.20 -14.43
N LYS A 177 3.99 -11.20 -15.02
CA LYS A 177 4.62 -10.12 -14.26
C LYS A 177 3.59 -9.33 -13.44
N SER A 178 2.42 -9.04 -14.00
CA SER A 178 1.33 -8.33 -13.32
C SER A 178 0.83 -9.13 -12.11
N THR A 179 0.54 -10.42 -12.31
CA THR A 179 0.16 -11.36 -11.25
C THR A 179 1.22 -11.45 -10.15
N VAL A 180 2.49 -11.65 -10.51
CA VAL A 180 3.58 -11.73 -9.52
C VAL A 180 3.64 -10.46 -8.66
N ILE A 181 3.45 -9.27 -9.24
CA ILE A 181 3.46 -8.03 -8.47
C ILE A 181 2.26 -7.97 -7.52
N HIS A 182 1.07 -8.37 -7.99
CA HIS A 182 -0.16 -8.42 -7.20
C HIS A 182 -0.02 -9.38 -6.01
N GLU A 183 0.31 -10.64 -6.27
CA GLU A 183 0.42 -11.67 -5.22
C GLU A 183 1.50 -11.32 -4.20
N PHE A 184 2.61 -10.72 -4.64
CA PHE A 184 3.62 -10.26 -3.69
C PHE A 184 3.25 -8.95 -2.98
N GLY A 185 2.23 -8.23 -3.42
CA GLY A 185 1.57 -7.20 -2.62
C GLY A 185 0.88 -7.82 -1.40
N HIS A 186 0.16 -8.94 -1.58
CA HIS A 186 -0.41 -9.72 -0.47
C HIS A 186 0.67 -10.27 0.45
N VAL A 187 1.77 -10.82 -0.08
CA VAL A 187 2.93 -11.26 0.74
C VAL A 187 3.47 -10.15 1.63
N LEU A 188 3.33 -8.87 1.24
CA LEU A 188 3.72 -7.72 2.04
C LEU A 188 2.63 -7.24 3.01
N GLY A 189 1.45 -7.84 2.99
CA GLY A 189 0.30 -7.52 3.83
C GLY A 189 -0.65 -6.49 3.22
N LEU A 190 -0.55 -6.20 1.92
CA LEU A 190 -1.53 -5.38 1.21
C LEU A 190 -2.73 -6.23 0.83
N ALA A 191 -3.93 -5.85 1.26
CA ALA A 191 -5.17 -6.51 0.89
C ALA A 191 -5.73 -5.96 -0.43
N HIS A 192 -6.74 -6.62 -0.99
CA HIS A 192 -7.43 -6.13 -2.17
C HIS A 192 -8.01 -4.73 -1.92
N GLU A 193 -7.73 -3.81 -2.83
CA GLU A 193 -8.17 -2.42 -2.69
C GLU A 193 -9.69 -2.30 -2.86
N HIS A 194 -10.34 -3.17 -3.67
CA HIS A 194 -11.80 -3.16 -3.83
C HIS A 194 -12.57 -3.69 -2.61
N HIS A 195 -11.92 -4.34 -1.64
CA HIS A 195 -12.55 -4.80 -0.39
C HIS A 195 -12.81 -3.69 0.62
N ARG A 196 -12.49 -2.45 0.26
CA ARG A 196 -12.62 -1.32 1.16
C ARG A 196 -14.05 -0.82 1.20
N ASP A 197 -14.45 -0.41 2.39
CA ASP A 197 -15.77 0.17 2.67
C ASP A 197 -15.97 1.57 2.06
N ASP A 198 -14.86 2.25 1.73
CA ASP A 198 -14.84 3.58 1.13
C ASP A 198 -14.51 3.58 -0.38
N GLY A 199 -14.52 2.40 -1.01
CA GLY A 199 -14.27 2.27 -2.43
C GLY A 199 -15.32 2.99 -3.27
N THR A 200 -14.86 3.76 -4.26
CA THR A 200 -15.74 4.37 -5.27
C THR A 200 -15.61 3.56 -6.55
N PHE A 201 -16.47 2.57 -6.74
CA PHE A 201 -16.58 1.80 -7.97
C PHE A 201 -18.02 1.83 -8.49
N ASP A 202 -18.19 1.55 -9.78
CA ASP A 202 -19.51 1.45 -10.39
C ASP A 202 -20.21 0.20 -9.86
N ASP A 203 -21.37 0.33 -9.23
CA ASP A 203 -22.16 -0.79 -8.69
C ASP A 203 -22.53 -1.82 -9.78
N LEU A 204 -22.52 -1.41 -11.06
CA LEU A 204 -22.74 -2.29 -12.21
C LEU A 204 -21.51 -3.13 -12.58
N SER A 205 -20.34 -2.79 -12.07
CA SER A 205 -19.11 -3.55 -12.32
C SER A 205 -19.01 -4.74 -11.36
N LEU A 206 -18.92 -5.96 -11.89
CA LEU A 206 -18.74 -7.18 -11.09
C LEU A 206 -17.32 -7.32 -10.50
N CYS A 207 -16.45 -6.32 -10.68
CA CYS A 207 -15.05 -6.36 -10.23
C CYS A 207 -14.88 -6.33 -8.70
N HIS A 208 -15.90 -5.86 -7.96
CA HIS A 208 -15.90 -5.85 -6.50
C HIS A 208 -16.21 -7.23 -5.90
N LEU A 209 -16.58 -8.19 -6.74
CA LEU A 209 -16.76 -9.58 -6.35
C LEU A 209 -15.45 -10.31 -6.54
N ASP A 210 -14.94 -10.89 -5.46
CA ASP A 210 -13.86 -11.86 -5.57
C ASP A 210 -14.38 -13.10 -6.33
N PRO A 211 -13.56 -13.68 -7.22
CA PRO A 211 -13.88 -14.98 -7.78
C PRO A 211 -14.03 -15.97 -6.61
N PRO A 212 -15.00 -16.89 -6.68
CA PRO A 212 -15.20 -17.86 -5.61
C PRO A 212 -13.90 -18.63 -5.38
N ALA A 213 -13.47 -18.68 -4.12
CA ALA A 213 -12.32 -19.50 -3.74
C ALA A 213 -12.61 -20.98 -4.08
N PRO A 214 -11.62 -21.73 -4.58
CA PRO A 214 -11.77 -23.17 -4.77
C PRO A 214 -12.24 -23.85 -3.48
N ALA A 215 -13.10 -24.87 -3.60
CA ALA A 215 -13.63 -25.59 -2.44
C ALA A 215 -12.53 -26.30 -1.61
N ASP A 216 -11.36 -26.50 -2.20
CA ASP A 216 -10.16 -27.11 -1.62
C ASP A 216 -9.03 -26.10 -1.36
N ALA A 217 -9.28 -24.79 -1.52
CA ALA A 217 -8.31 -23.77 -1.14
C ALA A 217 -7.90 -23.97 0.33
N VAL A 218 -6.61 -24.25 0.53
CA VAL A 218 -6.09 -24.69 1.82
C VAL A 218 -6.03 -23.49 2.78
N GLY A 219 -7.10 -23.33 3.56
CA GLY A 219 -7.14 -22.61 4.83
C GLY A 219 -7.80 -21.22 4.77
N PRO A 220 -8.49 -20.81 5.86
CA PRO A 220 -8.99 -19.45 6.00
C PRO A 220 -7.81 -18.52 6.29
N PHE A 221 -7.29 -17.85 5.27
CA PHE A 221 -6.42 -16.69 5.47
C PHE A 221 -7.19 -15.41 5.14
N THR A 222 -6.82 -14.34 5.82
CA THR A 222 -7.53 -13.07 5.73
C THR A 222 -7.24 -12.46 4.36
N LEU A 223 -8.26 -12.06 3.61
CA LEU A 223 -8.13 -11.31 2.35
C LEU A 223 -8.42 -9.81 2.52
N SER A 224 -8.68 -9.40 3.77
CA SER A 224 -9.04 -8.04 4.15
C SER A 224 -7.97 -7.42 5.03
N GLY A 225 -7.66 -6.15 4.77
CA GLY A 225 -6.85 -5.34 5.66
C GLY A 225 -7.62 -4.96 6.92
N ASN A 226 -6.91 -4.40 7.89
CA ASN A 226 -7.47 -3.85 9.13
C ASN A 226 -7.14 -2.37 9.30
N ASN A 227 -6.22 -1.85 8.48
CA ASN A 227 -5.71 -0.49 8.58
C ASN A 227 -5.87 0.24 7.26
N TYR A 228 -5.93 1.54 7.40
CA TYR A 228 -6.35 2.51 6.42
C TYR A 228 -5.54 3.79 6.65
N PHE A 229 -4.63 4.15 5.71
CA PHE A 229 -3.90 5.43 5.80
C PHE A 229 -3.53 6.19 4.49
N THR A 230 -3.87 5.74 3.26
CA THR A 230 -3.70 6.50 1.98
C THR A 230 -4.98 7.19 1.49
N ASP A 231 -5.40 7.17 0.23
CA ASP A 231 -6.81 7.35 -0.16
C ASP A 231 -7.17 6.09 -1.00
N TYR A 232 -8.44 5.88 -1.37
CA TYR A 232 -8.79 4.76 -2.27
C TYR A 232 -8.05 4.92 -3.61
N ASP A 233 -7.32 3.89 -3.99
CA ASP A 233 -6.51 3.89 -5.21
C ASP A 233 -7.18 3.07 -6.33
N THR A 234 -7.91 3.76 -7.20
CA THR A 234 -8.55 3.16 -8.39
C THR A 234 -7.55 2.51 -9.35
N ASP A 235 -6.28 2.89 -9.28
CA ASP A 235 -5.22 2.38 -10.14
C ASP A 235 -4.25 1.43 -9.44
N SER A 236 -4.49 1.08 -8.17
CA SER A 236 -3.62 0.17 -7.42
C SER A 236 -3.48 -1.16 -8.14
N VAL A 237 -2.27 -1.75 -8.05
CA VAL A 237 -2.09 -3.14 -8.49
C VAL A 237 -2.95 -4.11 -7.69
N MET A 238 -3.39 -3.75 -6.48
CA MET A 238 -4.26 -4.54 -5.62
C MET A 238 -5.75 -4.35 -5.91
N ASN A 239 -6.13 -3.57 -6.92
CA ASN A 239 -7.53 -3.24 -7.22
C ASN A 239 -8.05 -4.01 -8.45
N TYR A 240 -9.00 -4.94 -8.25
CA TYR A 240 -9.62 -5.64 -9.38
C TYR A 240 -10.49 -4.73 -10.25
N CYS A 241 -10.99 -3.63 -9.68
CA CYS A 241 -11.77 -2.62 -10.39
C CYS A 241 -10.92 -1.63 -11.21
N ARG A 242 -9.60 -1.81 -11.22
CA ARG A 242 -8.71 -1.00 -12.05
C ARG A 242 -9.01 -1.18 -13.53
N THR A 243 -9.16 -0.07 -14.26
CA THR A 243 -9.23 -0.09 -15.72
C THR A 243 -7.97 -0.73 -16.29
N GLY A 244 -8.13 -1.81 -17.05
CA GLY A 244 -7.00 -2.56 -17.58
C GLY A 244 -6.20 -3.30 -16.51
N TYR A 245 -6.86 -3.77 -15.44
CA TYR A 245 -6.29 -4.54 -14.34
C TYR A 245 -5.27 -5.58 -14.82
N ALA A 246 -5.70 -6.45 -15.73
CA ALA A 246 -4.88 -7.50 -16.30
C ALA A 246 -3.78 -6.92 -17.21
N GLY A 247 -2.51 -7.18 -16.89
CA GLY A 247 -1.35 -6.81 -17.70
C GLY A 247 -0.70 -5.47 -17.36
N ARG A 248 -1.16 -4.76 -16.32
CA ARG A 248 -0.45 -3.57 -15.82
C ARG A 248 0.54 -3.95 -14.73
N THR A 249 1.78 -3.47 -14.86
CA THR A 249 2.90 -3.86 -13.97
C THR A 249 3.49 -2.70 -13.18
N ASN A 250 2.90 -1.51 -13.27
CA ASN A 250 3.35 -0.34 -12.56
C ASN A 250 2.65 -0.24 -11.21
N LEU A 251 3.45 -0.14 -10.15
CA LEU A 251 2.99 0.30 -8.83
C LEU A 251 2.58 1.77 -8.91
N THR A 252 1.44 2.12 -8.33
CA THR A 252 1.04 3.51 -8.17
C THR A 252 1.87 4.21 -7.10
N SER A 253 1.75 5.52 -7.04
CA SER A 253 2.29 6.32 -5.93
C SER A 253 1.80 5.84 -4.56
N LEU A 254 0.56 5.37 -4.46
CA LEU A 254 -0.01 4.91 -3.20
C LEU A 254 0.41 3.48 -2.86
N ASP A 255 0.54 2.58 -3.84
CA ASP A 255 1.15 1.25 -3.65
C ASP A 255 2.56 1.39 -3.05
N MET A 256 3.39 2.24 -3.66
CA MET A 256 4.76 2.49 -3.22
C MET A 256 4.81 3.08 -1.81
N LEU A 257 3.89 4.00 -1.51
CA LEU A 257 3.81 4.68 -0.23
C LEU A 257 3.36 3.73 0.88
N ALA A 258 2.32 2.93 0.65
CA ALA A 258 1.83 1.92 1.58
C ALA A 258 2.94 0.92 1.95
N ALA A 259 3.66 0.42 0.95
CA ALA A 259 4.78 -0.49 1.20
C ALA A 259 5.96 0.17 1.92
N ARG A 260 6.26 1.46 1.65
CA ARG A 260 7.34 2.19 2.35
C ARG A 260 7.03 2.52 3.80
N VAL A 261 5.77 2.79 4.13
CA VAL A 261 5.35 3.03 5.52
C VAL A 261 5.74 1.85 6.41
N HIS A 262 5.51 0.63 5.92
CA HIS A 262 5.78 -0.58 6.68
C HIS A 262 7.21 -1.10 6.51
N TYR A 263 7.77 -1.01 5.30
CA TYR A 263 9.05 -1.64 4.96
C TYR A 263 10.14 -0.66 4.51
N GLY A 264 10.00 0.64 4.76
CA GLY A 264 10.94 1.67 4.31
C GLY A 264 11.90 2.18 5.38
N GLN A 265 11.73 1.78 6.65
CA GLN A 265 12.38 2.42 7.80
C GLN A 265 12.31 3.96 7.73
N ILE A 266 11.10 4.49 7.53
CA ILE A 266 10.86 5.94 7.53
C ILE A 266 10.68 6.45 8.96
N PRO A 267 10.91 7.75 9.22
CA PRO A 267 10.57 8.37 10.50
C PRO A 267 9.15 8.06 10.95
N SER A 268 8.94 7.87 12.26
CA SER A 268 7.62 7.60 12.84
C SER A 268 7.39 8.46 14.07
N TYR A 269 6.20 9.07 14.15
CA TYR A 269 5.74 9.80 15.31
C TYR A 269 4.60 9.06 15.98
N ASP A 270 4.81 8.60 17.21
CA ASP A 270 3.79 7.99 18.04
C ASP A 270 3.10 9.07 18.90
N SER A 271 1.80 9.24 18.66
CA SER A 271 0.96 10.22 19.34
C SER A 271 0.71 9.91 20.81
N ARG A 272 0.74 8.63 21.21
CA ARG A 272 0.52 8.21 22.60
C ARG A 272 1.76 8.51 23.45
N SER A 273 2.93 8.07 22.99
CA SER A 273 4.20 8.31 23.70
C SER A 273 4.77 9.71 23.44
N ARG A 274 4.27 10.40 22.40
CA ARG A 274 4.76 11.69 21.91
C ARG A 274 6.23 11.62 21.48
N ILE A 275 6.64 10.47 20.95
CA ILE A 275 8.00 10.20 20.51
C ILE A 275 8.06 10.19 18.98
N LEU A 276 9.05 10.90 18.43
CA LEU A 276 9.47 10.81 17.04
C LEU A 276 10.75 9.97 16.98
N THR A 277 10.68 8.83 16.33
CA THR A 277 11.82 7.96 16.04
C THR A 277 12.27 8.19 14.60
N ILE A 278 13.57 8.43 14.42
CA ILE A 278 14.20 8.63 13.13
C ILE A 278 15.26 7.53 12.95
N PRO A 279 14.94 6.46 12.21
CA PRO A 279 15.87 5.33 12.03
C PRO A 279 17.16 5.72 11.30
N ARG A 280 17.09 6.72 10.42
CA ARG A 280 18.24 7.27 9.70
C ARG A 280 18.10 8.78 9.49
N LEU A 281 18.94 9.53 10.17
CA LEU A 281 19.15 10.97 10.05
C LEU A 281 20.48 11.23 9.36
N ASN A 282 20.44 11.68 8.11
CA ASN A 282 21.62 12.18 7.42
C ASN A 282 21.96 13.57 7.98
N HIS A 283 23.10 13.68 8.63
CA HIS A 283 23.55 14.87 9.31
C HIS A 283 24.52 15.67 8.44
N TYR A 284 24.65 16.97 8.70
CA TYR A 284 25.44 17.88 7.87
C TYR A 284 26.97 17.65 7.94
N ASP A 285 27.42 16.84 8.89
CA ASP A 285 28.81 16.37 9.03
C ASP A 285 29.14 15.21 8.09
N GLY A 286 28.17 14.75 7.29
CA GLY A 286 28.32 13.64 6.36
C GLY A 286 28.06 12.26 6.99
N LYS A 287 27.73 12.20 8.29
CA LYS A 287 27.40 10.97 8.99
C LYS A 287 25.89 10.73 9.01
N ALA A 288 25.51 9.50 9.36
CA ALA A 288 24.13 9.13 9.55
C ALA A 288 23.91 8.64 10.98
N TYR A 289 22.81 9.04 11.60
CA TYR A 289 22.50 8.72 12.99
C TYR A 289 21.09 8.15 13.13
N GLU A 290 20.89 7.28 14.12
CA GLU A 290 19.57 6.97 14.66
C GLU A 290 19.27 7.99 15.77
N SER A 291 18.03 8.47 15.86
CA SER A 291 17.68 9.48 16.87
C SER A 291 16.23 9.38 17.32
N THR A 292 16.00 9.74 18.58
CA THR A 292 14.68 9.72 19.23
C THR A 292 14.41 11.10 19.82
N TRP A 293 13.22 11.64 19.57
CA TRP A 293 12.84 13.01 19.92
C TRP A 293 11.51 13.02 20.65
N LYS A 294 11.39 13.76 21.74
CA LYS A 294 10.16 13.89 22.54
C LYS A 294 9.47 15.21 22.26
N PHE A 295 8.18 15.14 21.96
CA PHE A 295 7.33 16.30 21.77
C PHE A 295 6.74 16.76 23.11
N GLY A 296 7.22 17.89 23.64
CA GLY A 296 6.79 18.46 24.91
C GLY A 296 5.47 19.23 24.85
N GLU A 297 4.86 19.49 26.01
CA GLU A 297 3.60 20.26 26.17
C GLU A 297 3.68 21.68 25.60
N ASP A 298 4.89 22.23 25.52
CA ASP A 298 5.19 23.54 24.94
C ASP A 298 5.22 23.53 23.40
N ASN A 299 4.74 22.45 22.78
CA ASN A 299 4.72 22.23 21.34
C ASN A 299 6.11 22.22 20.68
N LYS A 300 7.13 21.73 21.37
CA LYS A 300 8.51 21.62 20.85
C LYS A 300 9.06 20.21 20.95
N PHE A 301 9.87 19.84 19.96
CA PHE A 301 10.65 18.61 20.00
C PHE A 301 11.98 18.83 20.70
N ARG A 302 12.39 17.84 21.48
CA ARG A 302 13.69 17.76 22.15
C ARG A 302 14.31 16.40 21.87
N LEU A 303 15.59 16.38 21.57
CA LEU A 303 16.34 15.15 21.45
C LEU A 303 16.33 14.41 22.80
N VAL A 304 15.97 13.13 22.81
CA VAL A 304 15.87 12.28 24.02
C VAL A 304 17.17 11.51 24.24
N ASP A 305 17.71 10.95 23.17
CA ASP A 305 18.90 10.11 23.19
C ASP A 305 20.05 10.75 22.42
N THR A 306 21.27 10.33 22.75
CA THR A 306 22.45 10.70 21.96
C THR A 306 22.30 10.20 20.53
N LEU A 307 22.78 10.99 19.56
CA LEU A 307 22.85 10.56 18.17
C LEU A 307 23.80 9.37 18.08
N ASN A 308 23.26 8.18 17.82
CA ASN A 308 24.04 6.97 17.64
C ASN A 308 24.33 6.80 16.15
N GLU A 309 25.61 6.78 15.76
CA GLU A 309 25.97 6.60 14.36
C GLU A 309 25.39 5.27 13.85
N THR A 310 24.78 5.28 12.67
CA THR A 310 24.04 4.13 12.13
C THR A 310 24.40 3.87 10.69
N HIS A 311 24.49 2.59 10.36
CA HIS A 311 24.59 2.11 8.98
C HIS A 311 23.28 1.53 8.48
N LYS A 312 22.21 1.53 9.29
CA LYS A 312 20.89 1.02 8.89
C LYS A 312 20.37 1.78 7.67
N PRO A 313 19.80 1.08 6.66
CA PRO A 313 19.26 1.73 5.48
C PRO A 313 17.93 2.42 5.77
N SER A 314 17.52 3.36 4.91
CA SER A 314 16.19 3.97 4.91
C SER A 314 15.81 4.41 3.50
N LYS A 315 14.53 4.30 3.13
CA LYS A 315 14.00 4.78 1.84
C LYS A 315 13.63 6.26 1.85
N SER A 316 13.43 6.83 3.03
CA SER A 316 13.17 8.24 3.24
C SER A 316 13.92 8.75 4.47
N PRO A 317 15.26 8.78 4.41
CA PRO A 317 16.06 9.28 5.52
C PRO A 317 15.73 10.75 5.78
N ALA A 318 15.69 11.11 7.06
CA ALA A 318 15.63 12.50 7.48
C ALA A 318 16.94 13.21 7.15
N THR A 319 16.92 14.54 7.03
CA THR A 319 18.12 15.34 6.81
C THR A 319 18.18 16.50 7.78
N LEU A 320 19.27 16.66 8.55
CA LEU A 320 19.54 17.83 9.37
C LEU A 320 20.58 18.72 8.69
N SER A 321 20.20 19.95 8.33
CA SER A 321 21.09 20.92 7.71
C SER A 321 21.98 21.63 8.75
N LYS A 322 23.05 22.30 8.26
CA LYS A 322 23.89 23.18 9.09
C LYS A 322 23.13 24.35 9.72
N THR A 323 21.96 24.71 9.17
CA THR A 323 21.11 25.81 9.65
C THR A 323 20.10 25.34 10.71
N GLY A 324 20.24 24.11 11.21
CA GLY A 324 19.32 23.54 12.20
C GLY A 324 17.94 23.17 11.62
N ALA A 325 17.83 22.98 10.29
CA ALA A 325 16.59 22.54 9.67
C ALA A 325 16.59 21.01 9.51
N LEU A 326 15.73 20.33 10.25
CA LEU A 326 15.48 18.90 10.15
C LEU A 326 14.29 18.64 9.24
N VAL A 327 14.53 18.02 8.09
CA VAL A 327 13.50 17.73 7.07
C VAL A 327 13.16 16.25 7.08
N LEU A 328 11.87 15.96 7.25
CA LEU A 328 11.25 14.63 7.17
C LEU A 328 10.37 14.58 5.92
N LYS A 329 10.86 13.96 4.85
CA LYS A 329 10.15 13.91 3.55
C LYS A 329 8.93 12.99 3.60
N GLU A 330 9.04 11.90 4.34
CA GLU A 330 7.98 10.93 4.61
C GLU A 330 8.07 10.57 6.09
N MET A 331 6.96 10.61 6.81
CA MET A 331 6.88 10.24 8.23
C MET A 331 5.53 9.59 8.53
N SER A 332 5.54 8.44 9.18
CA SER A 332 4.33 7.78 9.67
C SER A 332 3.82 8.48 10.93
N TYR A 333 2.53 8.79 10.99
CA TYR A 333 1.87 9.15 12.24
C TYR A 333 1.16 7.93 12.80
N ILE A 334 1.62 7.48 13.97
CA ILE A 334 1.05 6.35 14.71
C ILE A 334 0.04 6.92 15.70
N SER A 335 -1.20 6.52 15.50
CA SER A 335 -2.33 6.93 16.33
C SER A 335 -2.28 6.32 17.72
N ALA A 336 -3.13 6.82 18.62
CA ALA A 336 -3.20 6.29 19.98
C ALA A 336 -3.62 4.82 20.04
N SER A 337 -4.19 4.23 18.98
CA SER A 337 -4.49 2.78 18.90
C SER A 337 -3.30 1.94 18.44
N GLY A 338 -2.16 2.55 18.06
CA GLY A 338 -0.97 1.84 17.61
C GLY A 338 -0.89 1.65 16.10
N HIS A 339 -1.92 2.06 15.34
CA HIS A 339 -1.94 1.97 13.88
C HIS A 339 -1.41 3.24 13.23
N VAL A 340 -0.70 3.10 12.11
CA VAL A 340 -0.41 4.22 11.22
C VAL A 340 -1.70 4.67 10.58
N ASN A 341 -2.12 5.92 10.79
CA ASN A 341 -3.37 6.44 10.21
C ASN A 341 -3.15 7.64 9.29
N GLN A 342 -1.94 8.21 9.26
CA GLN A 342 -1.58 9.32 8.37
C GLN A 342 -0.11 9.23 7.99
N ILE A 343 0.21 9.82 6.85
CA ILE A 343 1.58 10.04 6.40
C ILE A 343 1.78 11.53 6.21
N LEU A 344 2.85 12.03 6.83
CA LEU A 344 3.16 13.44 6.94
C LEU A 344 4.51 13.74 6.29
N LYS A 345 4.65 14.96 5.78
CA LYS A 345 5.94 15.63 5.58
C LYS A 345 6.10 16.68 6.66
N ALA A 346 7.30 16.82 7.21
CA ALA A 346 7.55 17.77 8.29
C ALA A 346 8.91 18.45 8.14
N THR A 347 8.96 19.70 8.55
CA THR A 347 10.20 20.45 8.75
C THR A 347 10.23 20.92 10.20
N LEU A 348 11.31 20.58 10.89
CA LEU A 348 11.57 21.01 12.25
C LEU A 348 12.70 22.03 12.20
N GLN A 349 12.50 23.19 12.79
CA GLN A 349 13.49 24.26 12.83
C GLN A 349 14.02 24.43 14.24
N GLU A 350 15.33 24.35 14.39
CA GLU A 350 15.99 24.61 15.66
C GLU A 350 15.72 26.05 16.09
N THR A 351 15.35 26.20 17.35
CA THR A 351 15.11 27.50 17.98
C THR A 351 16.42 28.14 18.43
N LYS A 352 16.35 29.31 19.07
CA LYS A 352 17.51 29.93 19.71
C LYS A 352 18.08 29.08 20.86
N THR A 353 17.29 28.17 21.42
CA THR A 353 17.74 27.21 22.42
C THR A 353 18.25 25.96 21.69
N PRO A 354 19.54 25.62 21.78
CA PRO A 354 20.10 24.45 21.11
C PRO A 354 19.36 23.16 21.48
N GLY A 355 19.14 22.30 20.49
CA GLY A 355 18.45 21.01 20.67
C GLY A 355 16.93 21.11 20.83
N VAL A 356 16.34 22.30 20.72
CA VAL A 356 14.89 22.52 20.83
C VAL A 356 14.35 22.97 19.48
N PHE A 357 13.34 22.27 18.96
CA PHE A 357 12.83 22.47 17.61
C PHE A 357 11.33 22.81 17.60
N THR A 358 10.94 23.78 16.78
CA THR A 358 9.54 24.02 16.39
C THR A 358 9.22 23.25 15.12
N LYS A 359 7.95 22.99 14.86
CA LYS A 359 7.53 22.14 13.73
C LYS A 359 6.60 22.87 12.77
N THR A 360 6.71 22.50 11.50
CA THR A 360 5.64 22.59 10.51
C THR A 360 5.47 21.21 9.90
N TRP A 361 4.22 20.73 9.79
CA TRP A 361 3.94 19.47 9.10
C TRP A 361 2.70 19.61 8.24
N SER A 362 2.59 18.75 7.25
CA SER A 362 1.42 18.66 6.38
C SER A 362 1.25 17.21 5.93
N ARG A 363 0.01 16.84 5.58
CA ARG A 363 -0.28 15.52 5.00
C ARG A 363 0.40 15.39 3.64
N ILE A 364 0.96 14.20 3.38
CA ILE A 364 1.41 13.85 2.03
C ILE A 364 0.18 13.50 1.21
N GLN A 365 0.02 14.18 0.08
CA GLN A 365 -1.06 13.90 -0.87
C GLN A 365 -0.59 12.85 -1.89
N PRO A 366 -1.48 12.04 -2.48
CA PRO A 366 -1.11 11.10 -3.54
C PRO A 366 -0.30 11.75 -4.68
N THR A 367 -0.62 13.00 -5.01
CA THR A 367 0.05 13.81 -6.04
C THR A 367 1.48 14.23 -5.69
N ASP A 368 1.87 14.17 -4.40
CA ASP A 368 3.22 14.51 -3.95
C ASP A 368 4.24 13.42 -4.36
N PHE A 369 3.78 12.22 -4.68
CA PHE A 369 4.63 11.13 -5.13
C PHE A 369 4.79 11.15 -6.65
N LYS A 370 5.96 11.60 -7.10
CA LYS A 370 6.46 11.27 -8.44
C LYS A 370 7.27 9.97 -8.34
N PRO A 371 7.09 8.99 -9.24
CA PRO A 371 7.97 7.83 -9.31
C PRO A 371 9.42 8.33 -9.33
N ARG A 372 10.23 7.90 -8.35
CA ARG A 372 11.67 8.19 -8.41
C ARG A 372 12.22 7.39 -9.59
N PRO A 373 12.95 8.02 -10.53
CA PRO A 373 13.45 7.35 -11.74
C PRO A 373 14.18 6.03 -11.42
#